data_AF-A0A9X1FAD7-F1
#
_entry.id   AF-A0A9X1FAD7-F1
#
_cell.length_a   1.000
_cell.length_b   1.000
_cell.length_c   1.000
_cell.angle_alpha   90.00
_cell.angle_beta   90.00
_cell.angle_gamma   90.00
#
_symmetry.space_group_name_H-M   'P 1'
#
loop_
_entity.id
_entity.type
_entity.pdbx_description
1 polymer ?
#
loop_
_entity_poly.entity_id
_entity_poly.type
_entity_poly.pdbx_seq_one_letter_code
_entity_poly.pdbx_strand_id
1 'polypeptide(L)' 'MIVESKYNTSQLSTLSDGTKQMSDAWIQGNNRLVNEVGQDLANDILDDGYTRVVARILPDGSVTYKQLDSSGNIIGVWTP' A
#
# COMPACT_ATOMS: atom_id res chain seq x y z
N MET A 1 -0.69 0.60 -9.90
CA MET A 1 -1.24 0.06 -8.63
C MET A 1 -0.09 -0.27 -7.70
N ILE A 2 -0.25 -0.05 -6.39
CA ILE A 2 0.70 -0.45 -5.35
C ILE A 2 0.02 -1.46 -4.43
N VAL A 3 0.65 -2.61 -4.20
CA VAL A 3 0.13 -3.70 -3.37
C VAL A 3 1.08 -4.00 -2.21
N GLU A 4 0.56 -3.98 -0.99
CA GLU A 4 1.27 -4.45 0.20
C GLU A 4 0.73 -5.81 0.63
N SER A 5 1.60 -6.80 0.74
CA SER A 5 1.23 -8.17 1.12
C SER A 5 1.43 -8.39 2.61
N LYS A 6 0.41 -8.91 3.29
CA LYS A 6 0.46 -9.30 4.71
C LYS A 6 0.08 -10.76 4.87
N TYR A 7 0.98 -11.52 5.47
CA TYR A 7 0.80 -12.96 5.70
C TYR A 7 0.21 -13.25 7.09
N ASN A 8 -0.75 -14.17 7.14
CA ASN A 8 -1.39 -14.67 8.35
C ASN A 8 -1.88 -13.53 9.26
N THR A 9 -1.27 -13.38 10.44
CA THR A 9 -1.64 -12.39 11.45
C THR A 9 -1.03 -11.01 11.21
N SER A 10 -0.08 -10.86 10.28
CA SER A 10 0.54 -9.57 9.96
C SER A 10 -0.51 -8.56 9.48
N GLN A 11 -0.36 -7.30 9.87
CA GLN A 11 -1.28 -6.22 9.53
C GLN A 11 -0.51 -5.00 9.03
N LEU A 12 -1.21 -4.07 8.39
CA LEU A 12 -0.68 -2.71 8.20
C LEU A 12 -0.51 -2.08 9.58
N SER A 13 0.62 -1.42 9.80
CA SER A 13 0.88 -0.71 11.04
C SER A 13 0.65 0.80 10.88
N THR A 14 0.47 1.44 12.03
CA THR A 14 0.67 2.89 12.18
C THR A 14 2.05 3.09 12.79
N LEU A 15 2.87 3.93 12.17
CA LEU A 15 4.18 4.31 12.69
C LEU A 15 4.03 5.15 13.97
N SER A 16 5.14 5.32 14.70
CA SER A 16 5.14 6.06 15.99
C SER A 16 4.71 7.52 15.87
N ASP A 17 4.82 8.12 14.68
CA ASP A 17 4.40 9.48 14.36
C ASP A 17 2.93 9.58 13.93
N GLY A 18 2.19 8.47 13.93
CA GLY A 18 0.79 8.40 13.48
C GLY A 18 0.62 8.15 11.98
N THR A 19 1.72 8.07 11.20
CA THR A 19 1.65 7.77 9.77
C THR A 19 1.18 6.34 9.55
N LYS A 20 0.10 6.14 8.79
CA LYS A 20 -0.40 4.79 8.45
C LYS A 20 0.38 4.23 7.26
N GLN A 21 0.77 2.95 7.32
CA GLN A 21 1.29 2.26 6.14
C GLN A 21 0.29 2.35 4.98
N MET A 22 0.80 2.45 3.75
CA MET A 22 0.01 2.65 2.52
C MET A 22 -0.76 3.98 2.41
N SER A 23 -0.62 4.91 3.36
CA SER A 23 -1.07 6.31 3.15
C SER A 23 -0.11 7.06 2.21
N ASP A 24 -0.54 8.22 1.71
CA ASP A 24 0.33 9.06 0.86
C ASP A 24 1.55 9.57 1.60
N ALA A 25 1.38 9.96 2.86
CA ALA A 25 2.49 10.32 3.73
C ALA A 25 3.52 9.18 3.85
N TRP A 26 3.07 7.93 3.82
CA TRP A 26 3.97 6.78 3.89
C TRP A 26 4.60 6.40 2.54
N ILE A 27 3.83 6.44 1.45
CA ILE A 27 4.29 6.07 0.10
C ILE A 27 5.28 7.11 -0.43
N GLN A 28 4.98 8.39 -0.21
CA GLN A 28 5.76 9.52 -0.73
C GLN A 28 6.80 10.03 0.29
N GLY A 29 6.63 9.71 1.57
CA GLY A 29 7.54 10.11 2.62
C GLY A 29 8.92 9.46 2.49
N ASN A 30 9.96 10.19 2.92
CA ASN A 30 11.35 9.73 2.95
C ASN A 30 11.86 9.14 1.62
N ASN A 31 11.35 9.63 0.49
CA ASN A 31 11.64 9.12 -0.86
C ASN A 31 11.36 7.63 -1.02
N ARG A 32 10.42 7.06 -0.25
CA ARG A 32 10.16 5.62 -0.23
C ARG A 32 9.87 5.07 -1.62
N LEU A 33 8.88 5.63 -2.33
CA LEU A 33 8.55 5.18 -3.68
C LEU A 33 9.76 5.29 -4.64
N VAL A 34 10.46 6.42 -4.62
CA VAL A 34 11.66 6.66 -5.45
C VAL A 34 12.76 5.63 -5.17
N ASN A 35 12.96 5.26 -3.91
CA ASN A 35 13.97 4.27 -3.52
C ASN A 35 13.62 2.85 -4.01
N GLU A 36 12.33 2.53 -4.15
CA GLU A 36 11.87 1.20 -4.58
C GLU A 36 11.85 1.05 -6.11
N VAL A 37 11.46 2.09 -6.85
CA VAL A 37 11.23 1.99 -8.30
C VAL A 37 12.12 2.90 -9.16
N GLY A 38 12.92 3.77 -8.55
CA GLY A 38 13.70 4.79 -9.23
C GLY A 38 12.91 6.09 -9.47
N GLN A 39 13.61 7.18 -9.78
CA GLN A 39 13.03 8.52 -9.87
C GLN A 39 12.00 8.66 -11.01
N ASP A 40 12.34 8.20 -12.22
CA ASP A 40 11.50 8.40 -13.39
C ASP A 40 10.17 7.65 -13.25
N LEU A 41 10.23 6.37 -12.91
CA LEU A 41 9.03 5.55 -12.72
C LEU A 41 8.22 5.99 -11.49
N ALA A 42 8.87 6.50 -10.43
CA ALA A 42 8.14 7.09 -9.31
C ALA A 42 7.33 8.32 -9.74
N ASN A 43 7.91 9.20 -10.57
CA ASN A 43 7.19 10.35 -11.09
C ASN A 43 5.98 9.92 -11.94
N ASP A 44 6.17 8.96 -12.86
CA ASP A 44 5.06 8.44 -13.69
C ASP A 44 3.92 7.88 -12.82
N ILE A 45 4.24 7.12 -11.78
CA ILE A 45 3.24 6.57 -10.84
C ILE A 45 2.49 7.68 -10.10
N LEU A 46 3.17 8.76 -9.71
CA LEU A 46 2.55 9.87 -8.99
C LEU A 46 1.67 10.71 -9.91
N ASP A 47 2.10 10.95 -11.15
CA ASP A 47 1.41 11.76 -12.14
C ASP A 47 0.15 11.05 -12.70
N ASP A 48 0.27 9.76 -13.03
CA ASP A 48 -0.88 8.96 -13.50
C ASP A 48 -1.87 8.61 -12.37
N GLY A 49 -1.37 8.67 -11.13
CA GLY A 49 -2.09 8.21 -9.95
C GLY A 49 -2.12 6.69 -9.80
N TYR A 50 -2.42 6.23 -8.59
CA TYR A 50 -2.37 4.81 -8.25
C TYR A 50 -3.46 4.37 -7.27
N THR A 51 -3.92 3.13 -7.47
CA THR A 51 -4.73 2.39 -6.48
C THR A 51 -3.83 1.77 -5.42
N ARG A 52 -4.26 1.83 -4.16
CA ARG A 52 -3.61 1.20 -3.00
C ARG A 52 -4.38 -0.06 -2.64
N VAL A 53 -3.70 -1.19 -2.55
CA VAL A 53 -4.32 -2.48 -2.20
C VAL A 53 -3.51 -3.18 -1.12
N VAL A 54 -4.18 -3.77 -0.13
CA VAL A 54 -3.57 -4.73 0.77
C VAL A 54 -4.01 -6.14 0.38
N ALA A 55 -3.04 -7.00 0.11
CA ALA A 55 -3.25 -8.43 -0.09
C ALA A 55 -3.07 -9.15 1.24
N ARG A 56 -4.08 -9.88 1.68
CA ARG A 56 -4.05 -10.73 2.89
C ARG A 56 -3.92 -12.18 2.45
N ILE A 57 -2.78 -12.77 2.76
CA ILE A 57 -2.46 -14.17 2.44
C ILE A 57 -2.65 -15.00 3.71
N LEU A 58 -3.54 -15.98 3.68
CA LEU A 58 -3.76 -16.90 4.81
C LEU A 58 -2.82 -18.12 4.73
N PRO A 59 -2.62 -18.85 5.84
CA PRO A 59 -1.76 -20.05 5.85
C PRO A 59 -2.19 -21.17 4.89
N ASP A 60 -3.46 -21.19 4.48
CA ASP A 60 -4.01 -22.13 3.50
C ASP A 60 -3.74 -21.71 2.03
N GLY A 61 -3.05 -20.59 1.82
CA GLY A 61 -2.73 -20.03 0.51
C GLY A 61 -3.84 -19.17 -0.10
N SER A 62 -4.98 -19.00 0.57
CA SER A 62 -6.03 -18.10 0.09
C SER A 62 -5.60 -16.63 0.19
N VAL A 63 -6.03 -15.84 -0.79
CA VAL A 63 -5.70 -14.41 -0.87
C VAL A 63 -6.97 -13.58 -0.95
N THR A 64 -7.08 -12.58 -0.09
CA THR A 64 -8.14 -11.56 -0.18
C THR A 64 -7.52 -10.18 -0.37
N TYR A 65 -8.15 -9.33 -1.17
CA TYR A 65 -7.66 -7.99 -1.46
C TYR A 65 -8.62 -6.93 -0.94
N LYS A 66 -8.07 -5.87 -0.37
CA LYS A 66 -8.84 -4.70 0.07
C LYS A 66 -8.22 -3.42 -0.46
N GLN A 67 -9.04 -2.52 -0.97
CA GLN A 67 -8.59 -1.22 -1.44
C GLN A 67 -8.48 -0.24 -0.26
N LEU A 68 -7.52 0.67 -0.35
CA LEU A 68 -7.32 1.75 0.61
C LEU A 68 -7.48 3.14 -0.03
N ASP A 69 -7.91 4.11 0.78
CA ASP A 69 -7.86 5.54 0.45
C ASP A 69 -6.43 6.12 0.62
N SER A 70 -6.25 7.40 0.29
CA SER A 70 -4.99 8.13 0.45
C SER A 70 -4.52 8.28 1.91
N SER A 71 -5.42 8.10 2.87
CA SER A 71 -5.12 8.12 4.31
C SER A 71 -4.74 6.74 4.85
N GLY A 72 -4.73 5.69 4.01
CA GLY A 72 -4.46 4.32 4.41
C GLY A 72 -5.62 3.64 5.15
N ASN A 73 -6.86 4.10 4.95
CA ASN A 73 -8.05 3.42 5.48
C ASN A 73 -8.63 2.47 4.44
N ILE A 74 -9.14 1.33 4.89
CA ILE A 74 -9.84 0.37 4.02
C ILE A 74 -11.16 0.98 3.55
N ILE A 75 -11.39 0.97 2.23
CA ILE A 75 -12.64 1.46 1.63
C ILE A 75 -13.51 0.38 1.00
N GLY A 76 -13.00 -0.85 0.84
CA GLY A 76 -13.79 -1.95 0.31
C GLY A 76 -12.96 -3.18 -0.06
N VAL A 77 -13.67 -4.25 -0.43
CA VAL A 77 -13.06 -5.41 -1.10
C VAL A 77 -12.63 -4.99 -2.50
N TRP A 78 -11.43 -5.39 -2.90
CA TRP A 78 -10.92 -5.16 -4.25
C TRP A 78 -10.89 -6.48 -5.01
N THR A 79 -11.29 -6.45 -6.28
CA THR A 79 -11.19 -7.59 -7.18
C THR A 79 -10.31 -7.16 -8.36
N PRO A 80 -9.21 -7.88 -8.64
CA PRO A 80 -8.37 -7.61 -9.80
C PRO A 80 -9.09 -7.78 -11.14
#